data_AF-A0A7V4B0V8-F1
#
_entry.id   AF-A0A7V4B0V8-F1
#
_cell.length_a   1.000
_cell.length_b   1.000
_cell.length_c   1.000
_cell.angle_alpha   90.00
_cell.angle_beta   90.00
_cell.angle_gamma   90.00
#
_symmetry.space_group_name_H-M   'P 1'
#
loop_
_entity.id
_entity.type
_entity.pdbx_description
1 polymer ?
#
loop_
_entity_poly.entity_id
_entity_poly.type
_entity_poly.pdbx_seq_one_letter_code
_entity_poly.pdbx_strand_id
1 'polypeptide(L)'
;MGCLFGISRCGHWERTPLKIEFHGTRGSIPTPSRRTQKFGGNTACIEVRTRSNDLIVLDAGTGIRRLGVNILQGDQAAIELMQAVEFTLESLAMDEHLERSEGLRALEGSKPYKKEIHLFLSHFHWDHIQGWPFFVPAYVPLFNINIYGHLKADHRLFDVINGQQNLTYFPVYLDIMQSKKNFIELAEDTVCVGDTTVTSRFLNHPQGCLGYRITSGEMTVAYCTDNEHPADGSINPNVLELADGADIFIYDTQYTPEEYKTKPGWGHSTYEEGVRIAREAGAGKLVLWHHDPEHDDKFMEDLERKARDLFPNTMAAYEGLVITDFPCEPTESPAGDEAEATAAAQAPDMHITPAAAVINPGATFLSLADPGFLARFGKALDQGLPPVDFDCAAVDFTSRHGLSALADLTGALQRRGVPISFSSMPDPVARMLHHTRFNLIASMQYTPPKY
;
A
#
# COMPACT_ATOMS: atom_id res chain seq x y z
N MET A 1 47.42 -2.94 2.28
CA MET A 1 46.31 -3.19 3.22
C MET A 1 46.06 -1.90 3.99
N GLY A 2 45.09 -1.12 3.53
CA GLY A 2 44.70 0.16 4.10
C GLY A 2 43.49 0.65 3.32
N CYS A 3 42.31 0.62 3.95
CA CYS A 3 41.10 1.22 3.39
C CYS A 3 40.90 2.58 4.05
N LEU A 4 41.27 3.62 3.30
CA LEU A 4 40.87 5.00 3.52
C LEU A 4 39.37 5.10 3.25
N PHE A 5 38.57 5.39 4.28
CA PHE A 5 37.18 5.82 4.08
C PHE A 5 37.20 7.28 3.63
N GLY A 6 36.87 7.48 2.34
CA GLY A 6 36.64 8.80 1.78
C GLY A 6 35.39 9.43 2.40
N ILE A 7 35.57 10.63 2.94
CA ILE A 7 34.49 11.52 3.35
C ILE A 7 33.81 12.01 2.07
N SER A 8 32.77 11.28 1.65
CA SER A 8 31.83 11.74 0.64
C SER A 8 30.94 12.80 1.29
N ARG A 9 31.04 14.05 0.82
CA ARG A 9 30.16 15.15 1.20
C ARG A 9 28.71 14.76 0.90
N CYS A 10 27.98 14.33 1.92
CA CYS A 10 26.53 14.19 1.85
C CYS A 10 25.93 15.58 1.65
N GLY A 11 25.19 15.77 0.55
CA GLY A 11 24.33 16.93 0.37
C GLY A 11 23.36 17.03 1.55
N HIS A 12 23.23 18.24 2.09
CA HIS A 12 22.19 18.60 3.05
C HIS A 12 20.82 18.44 2.37
N TRP A 13 20.21 17.27 2.50
CA TRP A 13 18.76 17.16 2.51
C TRP A 13 18.36 17.33 3.97
N GLU A 14 17.65 18.40 4.29
CA GLU A 14 17.03 18.57 5.61
C GLU A 14 16.17 17.33 5.88
N ARG A 15 16.65 16.47 6.80
CA ARG A 15 15.87 15.32 7.26
C ARG A 15 14.65 15.87 7.98
N THR A 16 13.46 15.70 7.41
CA THR A 16 12.22 16.10 8.07
C THR A 16 12.08 15.32 9.39
N PRO A 17 11.54 15.95 10.46
CA PRO A 17 11.19 15.20 11.66
C PRO A 17 10.19 14.09 11.31
N LEU A 18 10.17 13.01 12.09
CA LEU A 18 9.12 12.00 11.99
C LEU A 18 7.76 12.71 12.10
N LYS A 19 6.74 12.26 11.39
CA LYS A 19 5.38 12.81 11.51
C LYS A 19 4.40 11.65 11.65
N ILE A 20 3.47 11.77 12.59
CA ILE A 20 2.35 10.84 12.75
C ILE A 20 1.07 11.62 12.49
N GLU A 21 0.20 11.13 11.61
CA GLU A 21 -1.12 11.70 11.36
C GLU A 21 -2.21 10.63 11.47
N PHE A 22 -3.26 10.95 12.22
CA PHE A 22 -4.38 10.04 12.47
C PHE A 22 -5.50 10.32 11.48
N HIS A 23 -5.81 9.34 10.61
CA HIS A 23 -6.85 9.48 9.57
C HIS A 23 -8.17 8.82 9.97
N GLY A 24 -8.16 7.94 10.96
CA GLY A 24 -9.34 7.41 11.63
C GLY A 24 -8.96 6.78 12.95
N THR A 25 -9.82 6.89 13.96
CA THR A 25 -9.51 6.58 15.37
C THR A 25 -10.54 5.70 16.05
N ARG A 26 -11.63 5.34 15.36
CA ARG A 26 -12.71 4.51 15.89
C ARG A 26 -12.39 3.03 15.77
N GLY A 27 -12.83 2.28 16.78
CA GLY A 27 -12.88 0.84 16.72
C GLY A 27 -14.22 0.31 16.24
N SER A 28 -14.23 -0.95 15.83
CA SER A 28 -15.37 -1.79 15.43
C SER A 28 -16.14 -1.35 14.18
N ILE A 29 -16.63 -0.11 14.14
CA ILE A 29 -17.43 0.45 13.02
C ILE A 29 -17.21 1.96 12.87
N PRO A 30 -17.37 2.51 11.65
CA PRO A 30 -17.38 3.95 11.46
C PRO A 30 -18.61 4.60 12.10
N THR A 31 -18.44 5.75 12.75
CA THR A 31 -19.49 6.48 13.47
C THR A 31 -19.62 7.94 13.04
N PRO A 32 -19.94 8.24 11.77
CA PRO A 32 -20.15 9.61 11.33
C PRO A 32 -21.40 10.20 11.99
N SER A 33 -21.21 11.13 12.93
CA SER A 33 -22.30 11.77 13.66
C SER A 33 -21.92 13.18 14.10
N ARG A 34 -22.94 14.00 14.41
CA ARG A 34 -22.72 15.30 15.08
C ARG A 34 -22.10 15.15 16.47
N ARG A 35 -22.24 13.97 17.08
CA ARG A 35 -21.74 13.68 18.43
C ARG A 35 -20.27 13.24 18.46
N THR A 36 -19.67 12.99 17.31
CA THR A 36 -18.33 12.40 17.16
C THR A 36 -17.42 13.28 16.29
N GLN A 37 -17.77 14.55 16.11
CA GLN A 37 -17.06 15.45 15.19
C GLN A 37 -15.67 15.82 15.70
N LYS A 38 -15.48 15.89 17.02
CA LYS A 38 -14.21 16.29 17.62
C LYS A 38 -13.17 15.19 17.50
N PHE A 39 -13.52 13.96 17.85
CA PHE A 39 -12.58 12.83 17.79
C PHE A 39 -12.60 12.08 16.46
N GLY A 40 -13.62 12.28 15.63
CA GLY A 40 -13.77 11.62 14.33
C GLY A 40 -14.70 10.42 14.37
N GLY A 41 -15.06 9.93 13.20
CA GLY A 41 -15.94 8.78 12.97
C GLY A 41 -15.36 7.71 12.04
N ASN A 42 -14.17 7.91 11.47
CA ASN A 42 -13.46 6.94 10.65
C ASN A 42 -12.73 5.90 11.52
N THR A 43 -12.62 4.68 11.01
CA THR A 43 -11.93 3.59 11.70
C THR A 43 -10.42 3.60 11.45
N ALA A 44 -9.71 2.79 12.24
CA ALA A 44 -8.25 2.72 12.36
C ALA A 44 -7.47 2.99 11.06
N CYS A 45 -6.77 4.12 11.02
CA CYS A 45 -5.77 4.40 9.99
C CYS A 45 -4.80 5.48 10.49
N ILE A 46 -3.50 5.20 10.46
CA ILE A 46 -2.44 6.14 10.84
C ILE A 46 -1.43 6.24 9.71
N GLU A 47 -1.05 7.45 9.35
CA GLU A 47 0.10 7.76 8.52
C GLU A 47 1.32 8.02 9.41
N VAL A 48 2.44 7.36 9.13
CA VAL A 48 3.74 7.67 9.70
C VAL A 48 4.70 8.03 8.57
N ARG A 49 5.19 9.27 8.58
CA ARG A 49 6.28 9.73 7.70
C ARG A 49 7.59 9.62 8.46
N THR A 50 8.51 8.84 7.92
CA THR A 50 9.84 8.65 8.51
C THR A 50 10.72 9.88 8.31
N ARG A 51 11.88 9.91 8.96
CA ARG A 51 12.87 10.97 8.75
C ARG A 51 13.43 11.02 7.32
N SER A 52 13.41 9.88 6.64
CA SER A 52 13.77 9.72 5.23
C SER A 52 12.58 9.98 4.29
N ASN A 53 11.45 10.44 4.84
CA ASN A 53 10.19 10.73 4.15
C ASN A 53 9.50 9.50 3.52
N ASP A 54 9.84 8.29 3.98
CA ASP A 54 9.11 7.07 3.62
C ASP A 54 7.71 7.10 4.22
N LEU A 55 6.73 6.50 3.51
CA LEU A 55 5.35 6.38 3.96
C LEU A 55 5.10 5.00 4.56
N ILE A 56 4.86 4.98 5.87
CA ILE A 56 4.30 3.83 6.59
C ILE A 56 2.83 4.15 6.89
N VAL A 57 1.95 3.18 6.63
CA VAL A 57 0.52 3.25 6.96
C VAL A 57 0.22 2.12 7.93
N LEU A 58 -0.39 2.44 9.07
CA LEU A 58 -0.87 1.46 10.05
C LEU A 58 -2.38 1.31 9.90
N ASP A 59 -2.80 0.11 9.54
CA ASP A 59 -4.16 -0.29 9.23
C ASP A 59 -4.83 0.48 8.07
N ALA A 60 -5.80 -0.18 7.45
CA ALA A 60 -6.54 0.26 6.28
C ALA A 60 -8.05 0.35 6.56
N GLY A 61 -8.42 0.86 7.74
CA GLY A 61 -9.78 1.24 8.07
C GLY A 61 -10.32 2.36 7.18
N THR A 62 -11.55 2.81 7.43
CA THR A 62 -12.22 3.80 6.56
C THR A 62 -11.45 5.13 6.46
N GLY A 63 -10.62 5.46 7.45
CA GLY A 63 -9.73 6.63 7.42
C GLY A 63 -8.75 6.63 6.25
N ILE A 64 -8.36 5.45 5.74
CA ILE A 64 -7.38 5.32 4.65
C ILE A 64 -7.85 6.00 3.36
N ARG A 65 -9.16 6.17 3.16
CA ARG A 65 -9.70 6.90 2.00
C ARG A 65 -9.18 8.34 1.99
N ARG A 66 -9.23 9.03 3.13
CA ARG A 66 -8.76 10.42 3.25
C ARG A 66 -7.25 10.51 3.04
N LEU A 67 -6.48 9.60 3.64
CA LEU A 67 -5.05 9.48 3.40
C LEU A 67 -4.75 9.29 1.91
N GLY A 68 -5.46 8.38 1.24
CA GLY A 68 -5.32 8.11 -0.18
C GLY A 68 -5.51 9.36 -1.03
N VAL A 69 -6.53 10.18 -0.74
CA VAL A 69 -6.75 11.47 -1.40
C VAL A 69 -5.58 12.43 -1.11
N ASN A 70 -5.17 12.57 0.15
CA ASN A 70 -4.08 13.47 0.55
C ASN A 70 -2.74 13.13 -0.11
N ILE A 71 -2.42 11.84 -0.31
CA ILE A 71 -1.21 11.38 -1.00
C ILE A 71 -1.15 11.90 -2.46
N LEU A 72 -2.30 12.10 -3.08
CA LEU A 72 -2.42 12.56 -4.47
C LEU A 72 -2.53 14.09 -4.57
N GLN A 73 -2.89 14.77 -3.47
CA GLN A 73 -2.93 16.22 -3.42
C GLN A 73 -1.51 16.80 -3.62
N GLY A 74 -1.31 17.51 -4.73
CA GLY A 74 0.00 18.02 -5.17
C GLY A 74 0.49 17.42 -6.49
N ASP A 75 -0.21 16.43 -7.03
CA ASP A 75 0.12 15.77 -8.30
C ASP A 75 -1.10 15.81 -9.23
N GLN A 76 -1.11 16.79 -10.15
CA GLN A 76 -2.24 17.07 -11.05
C GLN A 76 -2.68 15.83 -11.85
N ALA A 77 -1.72 15.00 -12.28
CA ALA A 77 -2.00 13.78 -13.02
C ALA A 77 -2.63 12.69 -12.13
N ALA A 78 -2.29 12.67 -10.84
CA ALA A 78 -2.91 11.79 -9.86
C ALA A 78 -4.34 12.22 -9.51
N ILE A 79 -4.61 13.54 -9.49
CA ILE A 79 -5.95 14.11 -9.28
C ILE A 79 -6.87 13.76 -10.46
N GLU A 80 -6.40 13.90 -11.69
CA GLU A 80 -7.15 13.52 -12.90
C GLU A 80 -7.48 12.02 -12.92
N LEU A 81 -6.54 11.18 -12.48
CA LEU A 81 -6.77 9.75 -12.35
C LEU A 81 -7.74 9.41 -11.22
N MET A 82 -7.67 10.10 -10.08
CA MET A 82 -8.63 9.96 -8.98
C MET A 82 -10.06 10.28 -9.46
N GLN A 83 -10.25 11.38 -10.19
CA GLN A 83 -11.55 11.75 -10.77
C GLN A 83 -12.05 10.69 -11.76
N ALA A 84 -11.16 10.11 -12.57
CA ALA A 84 -11.50 9.03 -13.49
C ALA A 84 -11.87 7.72 -12.76
N VAL A 85 -11.18 7.38 -11.65
CA VAL A 85 -11.50 6.20 -10.83
C VAL A 85 -12.80 6.40 -10.07
N GLU A 86 -13.03 7.56 -9.45
CA GLU A 86 -14.31 7.89 -8.78
C GLU A 86 -15.49 7.81 -9.77
N PHE A 87 -15.34 8.40 -10.96
CA PHE A 87 -16.33 8.30 -12.04
C PHE A 87 -16.54 6.86 -12.53
N THR A 88 -15.46 6.08 -12.63
CA THR A 88 -15.54 4.65 -12.99
C THR A 88 -16.27 3.85 -11.91
N LEU A 89 -16.02 4.10 -10.62
CA LEU A 89 -16.70 3.43 -9.51
C LEU A 89 -18.19 3.80 -9.44
N GLU A 90 -18.53 5.06 -9.70
CA GLU A 90 -19.92 5.54 -9.79
C GLU A 90 -20.66 4.99 -11.02
N SER A 91 -19.98 4.84 -12.16
CA SER A 91 -20.58 4.33 -13.40
C SER A 91 -20.69 2.79 -13.44
N LEU A 92 -19.73 2.06 -12.85
CA LEU A 92 -19.81 0.59 -12.67
C LEU A 92 -20.95 0.17 -11.74
N ALA A 93 -21.45 1.07 -10.88
CA ALA A 93 -22.64 0.83 -10.06
C ALA A 93 -23.96 0.92 -10.85
N MET A 94 -23.94 1.32 -12.13
CA MET A 94 -25.15 1.58 -12.93
C MET A 94 -25.25 0.82 -14.26
N ASP A 95 -24.20 0.18 -14.78
CA ASP A 95 -24.25 -0.59 -16.03
C ASP A 95 -23.11 -1.62 -16.15
N GLU A 96 -23.38 -2.82 -16.69
CA GLU A 96 -22.41 -3.94 -16.86
C GLU A 96 -21.40 -3.72 -18.01
N HIS A 97 -21.48 -2.59 -18.71
CA HIS A 97 -20.66 -2.30 -19.88
C HIS A 97 -20.18 -0.85 -19.90
N LEU A 98 -19.07 -0.55 -19.24
CA LEU A 98 -18.31 0.67 -19.51
C LEU A 98 -16.87 0.37 -19.90
N GLU A 99 -16.54 0.79 -21.13
CA GLU A 99 -15.19 0.75 -21.66
C GLU A 99 -14.29 1.74 -20.91
N ARG A 100 -13.18 1.18 -20.40
CA ARG A 100 -12.03 1.91 -19.89
C ARG A 100 -11.50 2.89 -20.94
N SER A 101 -10.85 3.93 -20.44
CA SER A 101 -9.74 4.67 -21.08
C SER A 101 -10.09 5.98 -21.80
N GLU A 102 -9.94 7.08 -21.05
CA GLU A 102 -9.30 8.29 -21.59
C GLU A 102 -8.31 8.89 -20.56
N GLY A 103 -8.64 8.88 -19.26
CA GLY A 103 -7.77 9.46 -18.20
C GLY A 103 -6.43 8.73 -17.95
N LEU A 104 -6.32 7.43 -18.23
CA LEU A 104 -5.10 6.66 -17.92
C LEU A 104 -3.94 6.88 -18.91
N ARG A 105 -4.22 7.29 -20.15
CA ARG A 105 -3.19 7.41 -21.21
C ARG A 105 -2.21 8.57 -21.00
N ALA A 106 -2.55 9.53 -20.15
CA ALA A 106 -1.70 10.69 -19.86
C ALA A 106 -0.45 10.35 -19.02
N LEU A 107 -0.42 9.18 -18.37
CA LEU A 107 0.64 8.80 -17.40
C LEU A 107 1.78 7.95 -17.98
N GLU A 108 1.63 7.43 -19.21
CA GLU A 108 2.61 6.52 -19.84
C GLU A 108 3.88 7.24 -20.35
N GLY A 109 3.89 8.57 -20.36
CA GLY A 109 5.00 9.40 -20.88
C GLY A 109 6.04 9.85 -19.84
N SER A 110 5.73 9.74 -18.54
CA SER A 110 6.66 10.07 -17.46
C SER A 110 7.38 8.81 -16.98
N LYS A 111 8.70 8.85 -16.80
CA LYS A 111 9.44 7.87 -15.98
C LYS A 111 9.54 8.42 -14.55
N PRO A 112 8.60 8.18 -13.62
CA PRO A 112 8.83 8.57 -12.25
C PRO A 112 9.44 7.40 -11.49
N TYR A 113 10.34 7.73 -10.56
CA TYR A 113 10.58 6.91 -9.38
C TYR A 113 9.21 6.45 -8.83
N LYS A 114 8.99 5.13 -8.69
CA LYS A 114 7.72 4.64 -8.16
C LYS A 114 7.58 5.09 -6.71
N LYS A 115 6.41 5.62 -6.34
CA LYS A 115 6.13 6.05 -4.97
C LYS A 115 5.86 4.79 -4.13
N GLU A 116 6.67 4.55 -3.11
CA GLU A 116 6.54 3.40 -2.22
C GLU A 116 5.55 3.72 -1.08
N ILE A 117 4.69 2.76 -0.76
CA ILE A 117 3.79 2.79 0.40
C ILE A 117 3.98 1.48 1.16
N HIS A 118 4.24 1.57 2.47
CA HIS A 118 4.37 0.41 3.34
C HIS A 118 3.16 0.32 4.26
N LEU A 119 2.19 -0.53 3.92
CA LEU A 119 0.96 -0.74 4.66
C LEU A 119 1.13 -1.91 5.63
N PHE A 120 1.12 -1.66 6.93
CA PHE A 120 1.15 -2.67 7.98
C PHE A 120 -0.24 -2.86 8.57
N LEU A 121 -0.77 -4.08 8.45
CA LEU A 121 -2.07 -4.48 8.97
C LEU A 121 -1.88 -5.26 10.28
N SER A 122 -2.39 -4.70 11.37
CA SER A 122 -2.37 -5.32 12.69
C SER A 122 -3.10 -6.66 12.67
N HIS A 123 -4.32 -6.67 12.12
CA HIS A 123 -5.15 -7.85 11.92
C HIS A 123 -6.25 -7.57 10.88
N PHE A 124 -7.23 -8.48 10.77
CA PHE A 124 -8.15 -8.54 9.64
C PHE A 124 -9.63 -8.29 10.01
N HIS A 125 -9.92 -7.64 11.14
CA HIS A 125 -11.28 -7.16 11.39
C HIS A 125 -11.62 -5.99 10.46
N TRP A 126 -12.91 -5.80 10.22
CA TRP A 126 -13.41 -4.93 9.16
C TRP A 126 -12.96 -3.49 9.34
N ASP A 127 -12.99 -2.97 10.56
CA ASP A 127 -12.53 -1.64 10.92
C ASP A 127 -11.04 -1.39 10.64
N HIS A 128 -10.22 -2.42 10.39
CA HIS A 128 -8.81 -2.32 10.01
C HIS A 128 -8.55 -2.54 8.51
N ILE A 129 -9.53 -3.03 7.73
CA ILE A 129 -9.33 -3.35 6.30
C ILE A 129 -10.42 -2.83 5.35
N GLN A 130 -11.56 -2.39 5.86
CA GLN A 130 -12.74 -1.98 5.09
C GLN A 130 -12.45 -0.81 4.14
N GLY A 131 -11.46 0.02 4.44
CA GLY A 131 -11.07 1.15 3.60
C GLY A 131 -10.22 0.76 2.40
N TRP A 132 -9.63 -0.44 2.37
CA TRP A 132 -8.74 -0.89 1.29
C TRP A 132 -9.32 -0.70 -0.12
N PRO A 133 -10.58 -1.08 -0.40
CA PRO A 133 -11.16 -0.91 -1.74
C PRO A 133 -11.31 0.57 -2.17
N PHE A 134 -11.21 1.52 -1.23
CA PHE A 134 -11.30 2.96 -1.49
C PHE A 134 -9.95 3.67 -1.42
N PHE A 135 -8.85 2.91 -1.30
CA PHE A 135 -7.50 3.47 -1.27
C PHE A 135 -7.02 3.80 -2.69
N VAL A 136 -7.27 5.04 -3.13
CA VAL A 136 -6.97 5.49 -4.49
C VAL A 136 -5.54 5.15 -4.97
N PRO A 137 -4.46 5.29 -4.17
CA PRO A 137 -3.11 4.91 -4.59
C PRO A 137 -2.99 3.47 -5.08
N ALA A 138 -3.83 2.54 -4.61
CA ALA A 138 -3.82 1.16 -5.09
C ALA A 138 -4.31 1.02 -6.55
N TYR A 139 -5.09 1.97 -7.05
CA TYR A 139 -5.55 2.03 -8.45
C TYR A 139 -4.53 2.65 -9.40
N VAL A 140 -3.50 3.31 -8.87
CA VAL A 140 -2.58 4.12 -9.65
C VAL A 140 -1.29 3.32 -9.94
N PRO A 141 -0.93 3.06 -11.21
CA PRO A 141 0.27 2.27 -11.59
C PRO A 141 1.60 2.83 -11.08
N LEU A 142 1.63 4.11 -10.70
CA LEU A 142 2.81 4.81 -10.18
C LEU A 142 3.24 4.35 -8.79
N PHE A 143 2.35 3.68 -8.06
CA PHE A 143 2.64 3.23 -6.70
C PHE A 143 3.09 1.77 -6.67
N ASN A 144 4.02 1.51 -5.76
CA ASN A 144 4.30 0.18 -5.25
C ASN A 144 3.80 0.13 -3.81
N ILE A 145 2.95 -0.83 -3.48
CA ILE A 145 2.39 -1.01 -2.14
C ILE A 145 2.92 -2.31 -1.57
N ASN A 146 3.72 -2.19 -0.51
CA ASN A 146 4.20 -3.31 0.29
C ASN A 146 3.21 -3.51 1.44
N ILE A 147 2.47 -4.60 1.41
CA ILE A 147 1.41 -4.93 2.37
C ILE A 147 1.96 -5.98 3.33
N TYR A 148 2.08 -5.61 4.59
CA TYR A 148 2.56 -6.42 5.68
C TYR A 148 1.38 -6.84 6.56
N GLY A 149 1.35 -8.08 7.01
CA GLY A 149 0.30 -8.57 7.90
C GLY A 149 0.60 -9.98 8.39
N HIS A 150 -0.06 -10.43 9.46
CA HIS A 150 0.24 -11.75 10.01
C HIS A 150 -0.32 -12.90 9.15
N LEU A 151 0.35 -14.06 9.19
CA LEU A 151 -0.21 -15.28 8.61
C LEU A 151 -1.28 -15.85 9.56
N LYS A 152 -2.39 -16.32 9.00
CA LYS A 152 -3.35 -17.18 9.71
C LYS A 152 -3.33 -18.56 9.07
N ALA A 153 -3.44 -19.61 9.88
CA ALA A 153 -3.23 -20.99 9.44
C ALA A 153 -4.11 -21.44 8.24
N ASP A 154 -5.21 -20.75 7.98
CA ASP A 154 -6.20 -21.03 6.94
C ASP A 154 -6.14 -20.08 5.72
N HIS A 155 -5.49 -18.92 5.82
CA HIS A 155 -5.50 -17.90 4.77
C HIS A 155 -4.17 -17.14 4.67
N ARG A 156 -3.66 -16.98 3.45
CA ARG A 156 -2.53 -16.08 3.18
C ARG A 156 -3.00 -14.63 3.18
N LEU A 157 -2.08 -13.70 3.39
CA LEU A 157 -2.39 -12.27 3.37
C LEU A 157 -3.06 -11.83 2.06
N PHE A 158 -2.62 -12.39 0.93
CA PHE A 158 -3.25 -12.18 -0.38
C PHE A 158 -4.73 -12.56 -0.38
N ASP A 159 -5.08 -13.71 0.20
CA ASP A 159 -6.43 -14.25 0.15
C ASP A 159 -7.41 -13.38 0.96
N VAL A 160 -6.95 -12.80 2.08
CA VAL A 160 -7.72 -11.85 2.90
C VAL A 160 -8.02 -10.57 2.13
N ILE A 161 -6.99 -9.94 1.54
CA ILE A 161 -7.13 -8.68 0.81
C ILE A 161 -7.95 -8.86 -0.47
N ASN A 162 -7.70 -9.96 -1.21
CA ASN A 162 -8.49 -10.30 -2.38
C ASN A 162 -9.96 -10.60 -2.01
N GLY A 163 -10.22 -11.16 -0.82
CA GLY A 163 -11.55 -11.43 -0.30
C GLY A 163 -12.41 -10.18 -0.10
N GLN A 164 -11.80 -9.03 0.23
CA GLN A 164 -12.49 -7.72 0.31
C GLN A 164 -13.07 -7.27 -1.04
N GLN A 165 -12.54 -7.81 -2.13
CA GLN A 165 -12.92 -7.47 -3.51
C GLN A 165 -13.75 -8.59 -4.19
N ASN A 166 -14.46 -9.37 -3.38
CA ASN A 166 -15.46 -10.28 -3.87
C ASN A 166 -16.64 -9.49 -4.47
N LEU A 167 -17.04 -9.82 -5.71
CA LEU A 167 -18.13 -9.15 -6.43
C LEU A 167 -19.48 -9.12 -5.67
N THR A 168 -19.66 -9.98 -4.67
CA THR A 168 -20.83 -9.95 -3.79
C THR A 168 -20.90 -8.65 -2.97
N TYR A 169 -19.75 -8.12 -2.56
CA TYR A 169 -19.65 -6.98 -1.63
C TYR A 169 -19.01 -5.75 -2.27
N PHE A 170 -18.19 -5.93 -3.31
CA PHE A 170 -17.50 -4.84 -3.98
C PHE A 170 -17.37 -5.09 -5.49
N PRO A 171 -17.74 -4.14 -6.37
CA PRO A 171 -17.94 -4.39 -7.80
C PRO A 171 -16.64 -4.52 -8.62
N VAL A 172 -15.48 -4.50 -7.96
CA VAL A 172 -14.18 -4.32 -8.61
C VAL A 172 -13.18 -5.32 -8.05
N TYR A 173 -12.61 -6.14 -8.93
CA TYR A 173 -11.55 -7.09 -8.61
C TYR A 173 -10.21 -6.40 -8.27
N LEU A 174 -9.32 -7.14 -7.58
CA LEU A 174 -7.99 -6.66 -7.19
C LEU A 174 -7.08 -6.32 -8.39
N ASP A 175 -7.28 -6.92 -9.55
CA ASP A 175 -6.52 -6.65 -10.78
C ASP A 175 -6.84 -5.27 -11.39
N ILE A 176 -8.02 -4.70 -11.09
CA ILE A 176 -8.37 -3.33 -11.46
C ILE A 176 -7.52 -2.32 -10.67
N MET A 177 -7.05 -2.69 -9.48
CA MET A 177 -6.13 -1.86 -8.70
C MET A 177 -4.71 -1.96 -9.31
N GLN A 178 -4.37 -1.07 -10.24
CA GLN A 178 -3.17 -1.23 -11.08
C GLN A 178 -1.81 -0.96 -10.41
N SER A 179 -1.77 -0.51 -9.16
CA SER A 179 -0.51 -0.40 -8.43
C SER A 179 0.15 -1.77 -8.27
N LYS A 180 1.49 -1.82 -8.23
CA LYS A 180 2.19 -3.07 -7.86
C LYS A 180 1.91 -3.36 -6.38
N LYS A 181 1.58 -4.60 -6.05
CA LYS A 181 1.29 -5.04 -4.68
C LYS A 181 2.24 -6.17 -4.32
N ASN A 182 2.96 -6.01 -3.22
CA ASN A 182 3.79 -7.07 -2.64
C ASN A 182 3.13 -7.46 -1.32
N PHE A 183 2.95 -8.77 -1.09
CA PHE A 183 2.37 -9.29 0.15
C PHE A 183 3.50 -9.90 0.97
N ILE A 184 3.72 -9.37 2.18
CA ILE A 184 4.77 -9.77 3.10
C ILE A 184 4.11 -10.27 4.37
N GLU A 185 4.24 -11.57 4.63
CA GLU A 185 3.68 -12.19 5.83
C GLU A 185 4.66 -12.02 7.00
N LEU A 186 4.14 -11.53 8.12
CA LEU A 186 4.88 -11.30 9.35
C LEU A 186 4.47 -12.30 10.42
N ALA A 187 5.40 -12.62 11.29
CA ALA A 187 5.14 -13.16 12.63
C ALA A 187 5.63 -12.11 13.64
N GLU A 188 6.72 -12.39 14.35
CA GLU A 188 7.36 -11.48 15.30
C GLU A 188 8.68 -10.94 14.76
N ASP A 189 8.63 -10.42 13.54
CA ASP A 189 9.80 -10.03 12.76
C ASP A 189 10.25 -8.59 13.05
N THR A 190 11.44 -8.25 12.53
CA THR A 190 11.87 -6.86 12.40
C THR A 190 12.25 -6.61 10.95
N VAL A 191 11.57 -5.65 10.32
CA VAL A 191 11.77 -5.27 8.92
C VAL A 191 12.29 -3.83 8.83
N CYS A 192 12.93 -3.50 7.73
CA CYS A 192 13.42 -2.14 7.47
C CYS A 192 12.59 -1.49 6.37
N VAL A 193 12.17 -0.25 6.60
CA VAL A 193 11.60 0.67 5.62
C VAL A 193 12.54 1.87 5.52
N GLY A 194 13.35 1.91 4.46
CA GLY A 194 14.46 2.88 4.39
C GLY A 194 15.43 2.68 5.56
N ASP A 195 15.66 3.75 6.33
CA ASP A 195 16.47 3.74 7.56
C ASP A 195 15.64 3.52 8.84
N THR A 196 14.35 3.21 8.71
CA THR A 196 13.42 3.00 9.82
C THR A 196 13.20 1.51 10.06
N THR A 197 13.28 1.07 11.32
CA THR A 197 13.00 -0.31 11.70
C THR A 197 11.57 -0.45 12.22
N VAL A 198 10.87 -1.49 11.79
CA VAL A 198 9.53 -1.86 12.28
C VAL A 198 9.60 -3.27 12.86
N THR A 199 9.44 -3.37 14.18
CA THR A 199 9.40 -4.65 14.91
C THR A 199 7.96 -5.01 15.23
N SER A 200 7.55 -6.25 14.96
CA SER A 200 6.21 -6.76 15.26
C SER A 200 6.20 -7.74 16.43
N ARG A 201 5.13 -7.72 17.24
CA ARG A 201 4.86 -8.72 18.27
C ARG A 201 3.38 -9.06 18.27
N PHE A 202 3.04 -10.30 18.62
CA PHE A 202 1.62 -10.66 18.80
C PHE A 202 1.04 -10.02 20.07
N LEU A 203 -0.15 -9.47 19.93
CA LEU A 203 -0.97 -8.92 21.00
C LEU A 203 -2.06 -9.91 21.40
N ASN A 204 -2.69 -9.65 22.54
CA ASN A 204 -3.77 -10.50 23.03
C ASN A 204 -5.10 -10.04 22.41
N HIS A 205 -5.47 -10.61 21.28
CA HIS A 205 -6.73 -10.34 20.59
C HIS A 205 -7.35 -11.64 20.07
N PRO A 206 -8.68 -11.81 20.08
CA PRO A 206 -9.33 -12.90 19.39
C PRO A 206 -8.84 -13.00 17.93
N GLN A 207 -8.42 -14.19 17.51
CA GLN A 207 -7.91 -14.46 16.15
C GLN A 207 -6.52 -13.89 15.82
N GLY A 208 -5.87 -13.20 16.76
CA GLY A 208 -4.53 -12.66 16.63
C GLY A 208 -4.51 -11.21 16.15
N CYS A 209 -3.54 -10.45 16.66
CA CYS A 209 -3.25 -9.06 16.28
C CYS A 209 -1.76 -8.79 16.43
N LEU A 210 -1.17 -7.99 15.54
CA LEU A 210 0.20 -7.51 15.64
C LEU A 210 0.24 -6.07 16.16
N GLY A 211 1.10 -5.84 17.14
CA GLY A 211 1.57 -4.51 17.51
C GLY A 211 2.89 -4.20 16.81
N TYR A 212 3.18 -2.92 16.64
CA TYR A 212 4.37 -2.45 15.93
C TYR A 212 5.18 -1.45 16.76
N ARG A 213 6.50 -1.64 16.80
CA ARG A 213 7.47 -0.66 17.29
C ARG A 213 8.23 -0.11 16.09
N ILE A 214 8.04 1.17 15.82
CA ILE A 214 8.62 1.88 14.68
C ILE A 214 9.71 2.79 15.20
N THR A 215 10.97 2.55 14.83
CA THR A 215 12.12 3.35 15.27
C THR A 215 12.78 4.01 14.06
N SER A 216 12.80 5.35 14.05
CA SER A 216 13.36 6.17 12.97
C SER A 216 14.36 7.18 13.56
N GLY A 217 15.65 6.86 13.44
CA GLY A 217 16.69 7.57 14.19
C GLY A 217 16.55 7.31 15.70
N GLU A 218 16.51 8.39 16.49
CA GLU A 218 16.34 8.33 17.95
C GLU A 218 14.87 8.24 18.37
N MET A 219 13.94 8.34 17.43
CA MET A 219 12.51 8.39 17.71
C MET A 219 11.85 7.02 17.64
N THR A 220 11.07 6.67 18.65
CA THR A 220 10.30 5.43 18.70
C THR A 220 8.80 5.68 18.88
N VAL A 221 8.00 5.01 18.06
CA VAL A 221 6.54 4.95 18.17
C VAL A 221 6.12 3.50 18.41
N ALA A 222 5.36 3.26 19.47
CA ALA A 222 4.72 1.98 19.74
C ALA A 222 3.23 2.06 19.38
N TYR A 223 2.77 1.17 18.51
CA TYR A 223 1.38 1.01 18.10
C TYR A 223 0.87 -0.34 18.59
N CYS A 224 0.02 -0.31 19.61
CA CYS A 224 -0.58 -1.48 20.24
C CYS A 224 -2.10 -1.33 20.25
N THR A 225 -2.72 -1.60 19.10
CA THR A 225 -4.18 -1.62 18.91
C THR A 225 -4.76 -2.97 19.33
N ASP A 226 -6.06 -3.02 19.60
CA ASP A 226 -6.83 -4.27 19.72
C ASP A 226 -6.14 -5.28 20.64
N ASN A 227 -5.84 -4.85 21.86
CA ASN A 227 -5.17 -5.69 22.84
C ASN A 227 -6.00 -5.77 24.10
N GLU A 228 -6.30 -6.98 24.57
CA GLU A 228 -6.86 -7.24 25.87
C GLU A 228 -5.77 -7.46 26.92
N HIS A 229 -5.91 -6.84 28.09
CA HIS A 229 -4.94 -7.03 29.16
C HIS A 229 -5.13 -8.36 29.89
N PRO A 230 -4.04 -9.00 30.36
CA PRO A 230 -4.12 -10.29 31.05
C PRO A 230 -5.07 -10.28 32.25
N ALA A 231 -5.93 -11.30 32.34
CA ALA A 231 -6.93 -11.42 33.41
C ALA A 231 -6.33 -11.62 34.81
N ASP A 232 -5.05 -12.02 34.89
CA ASP A 232 -4.31 -12.17 36.15
C ASP A 232 -3.70 -10.85 36.67
N GLY A 233 -3.88 -9.74 35.94
CA GLY A 233 -3.35 -8.42 36.28
C GLY A 233 -1.87 -8.21 35.93
N SER A 234 -1.22 -9.20 35.31
CA SER A 234 0.13 -9.01 34.75
C SER A 234 0.10 -8.02 33.57
N ILE A 235 1.25 -7.45 33.21
CA ILE A 235 1.39 -6.68 31.97
C ILE A 235 1.70 -7.66 30.85
N ASN A 236 1.06 -7.49 29.69
CA ASN A 236 1.43 -8.26 28.51
C ASN A 236 2.91 -7.96 28.14
N PRO A 237 3.82 -8.95 28.19
CA PRO A 237 5.25 -8.72 27.98
C PRO A 237 5.55 -8.19 26.57
N ASN A 238 4.76 -8.59 25.57
CA ASN A 238 4.93 -8.11 24.20
C ASN A 238 4.55 -6.63 24.08
N VAL A 239 3.48 -6.19 24.75
CA VAL A 239 3.12 -4.76 24.78
C VAL A 239 4.20 -3.95 25.50
N LEU A 240 4.72 -4.48 26.61
CA LEU A 240 5.78 -3.81 27.37
C LEU A 240 7.06 -3.68 26.54
N GLU A 241 7.47 -4.73 25.82
CA GLU A 241 8.63 -4.70 24.91
C GLU A 241 8.45 -3.66 23.80
N LEU A 242 7.26 -3.63 23.17
CA LEU A 242 6.98 -2.65 22.12
C LEU A 242 7.01 -1.21 22.66
N ALA A 243 6.51 -0.99 23.88
CA ALA A 243 6.40 0.34 24.50
C ALA A 243 7.66 0.81 25.24
N ASP A 244 8.64 -0.05 25.50
CA ASP A 244 9.84 0.25 26.31
C ASP A 244 10.59 1.49 25.80
N GLY A 245 10.60 2.57 26.59
CA GLY A 245 11.19 3.86 26.25
C GLY A 245 10.61 4.53 25.00
N ALA A 246 9.40 4.16 24.56
CA ALA A 246 8.80 4.74 23.36
C ALA A 246 8.41 6.20 23.59
N ASP A 247 8.79 7.10 22.67
CA ASP A 247 8.41 8.52 22.75
C ASP A 247 6.89 8.71 22.65
N ILE A 248 6.26 7.95 21.76
CA ILE A 248 4.81 7.90 21.59
C ILE A 248 4.33 6.45 21.75
N PHE A 249 3.43 6.24 22.70
CA PHE A 249 2.74 4.98 22.90
C PHE A 249 1.26 5.13 22.55
N ILE A 250 0.84 4.53 21.45
CA ILE A 250 -0.53 4.49 20.96
C ILE A 250 -1.12 3.16 21.41
N TYR A 251 -2.14 3.20 22.27
CA TYR A 251 -2.64 2.00 22.95
C TYR A 251 -4.16 1.93 22.94
N ASP A 252 -4.70 0.73 22.72
CA ASP A 252 -6.12 0.41 22.85
C ASP A 252 -6.68 0.85 24.20
N THR A 253 -7.66 1.73 24.16
CA THR A 253 -8.35 2.22 25.35
C THR A 253 -9.86 2.23 25.15
N GLN A 254 -10.36 1.25 24.39
CA GLN A 254 -11.75 1.24 23.94
C GLN A 254 -12.74 1.27 25.10
N TYR A 255 -12.39 0.69 26.26
CA TYR A 255 -13.29 0.58 27.39
C TYR A 255 -12.85 1.37 28.63
N THR A 256 -13.83 1.79 29.42
CA THR A 256 -13.59 2.12 30.82
C THR A 256 -13.46 0.85 31.67
N PRO A 257 -12.85 0.94 32.87
CA PRO A 257 -12.83 -0.19 33.81
C PRO A 257 -14.22 -0.74 34.16
N GLU A 258 -15.25 0.11 34.16
CA GLU A 258 -16.62 -0.33 34.43
C GLU A 258 -17.21 -1.13 33.25
N GLU A 259 -17.02 -0.65 32.01
CA GLU A 259 -17.46 -1.35 30.80
C GLU A 259 -16.72 -2.66 30.60
N TYR A 260 -15.44 -2.71 30.95
CA TYR A 260 -14.63 -3.90 30.80
C TYR A 260 -15.12 -5.08 31.66
N LYS A 261 -15.78 -4.84 32.80
CA LYS A 261 -16.31 -5.91 33.68
C LYS A 261 -17.23 -6.90 32.97
N THR A 262 -17.91 -6.48 31.90
CA THR A 262 -18.82 -7.34 31.13
C THR A 262 -18.31 -7.69 29.74
N LYS A 263 -17.08 -7.26 29.40
CA LYS A 263 -16.45 -7.48 28.10
C LYS A 263 -15.10 -8.26 28.13
N PRO A 264 -14.74 -9.08 29.16
CA PRO A 264 -13.57 -9.94 29.01
C PRO A 264 -13.74 -10.91 27.82
N GLY A 265 -12.66 -11.15 27.08
CA GLY A 265 -12.59 -11.93 25.85
C GLY A 265 -12.91 -11.16 24.57
N TRP A 266 -13.22 -9.86 24.67
CA TRP A 266 -13.57 -9.04 23.49
C TRP A 266 -12.34 -8.46 22.80
N GLY A 267 -11.14 -8.61 23.38
CA GLY A 267 -9.90 -8.22 22.70
C GLY A 267 -9.48 -6.76 22.86
N HIS A 268 -10.06 -6.01 23.81
CA HIS A 268 -9.77 -4.59 24.04
C HIS A 268 -9.40 -4.29 25.48
N SER A 269 -8.85 -3.10 25.73
CA SER A 269 -8.34 -2.69 27.04
C SER A 269 -8.95 -1.41 27.57
N THR A 270 -8.38 -0.92 28.66
CA THR A 270 -8.82 0.28 29.36
C THR A 270 -7.75 1.36 29.39
N TYR A 271 -8.19 2.62 29.54
CA TYR A 271 -7.27 3.73 29.72
C TYR A 271 -6.38 3.59 30.97
N GLU A 272 -6.87 2.96 32.05
CA GLU A 272 -6.08 2.75 33.28
C GLU A 272 -4.93 1.78 33.04
N GLU A 273 -5.19 0.75 32.23
CA GLU A 273 -4.15 -0.18 31.80
C GLU A 273 -3.14 0.49 30.89
N GLY A 274 -3.59 1.27 29.90
CA GLY A 274 -2.70 2.05 29.03
C GLY A 274 -1.78 2.97 29.84
N VAL A 275 -2.31 3.63 30.87
CA VAL A 275 -1.52 4.44 31.81
C VAL A 275 -0.53 3.59 32.62
N ARG A 276 -0.94 2.42 33.11
CA ARG A 276 -0.07 1.51 33.87
C ARG A 276 1.13 1.10 33.04
N ILE A 277 0.89 0.66 31.80
CA ILE A 277 1.93 0.25 30.86
C ILE A 277 2.81 1.43 30.47
N ALA A 278 2.24 2.60 30.17
CA ALA A 278 3.01 3.80 29.82
C ALA A 278 4.02 4.18 30.92
N ARG A 279 3.63 4.08 32.20
CA ARG A 279 4.52 4.33 33.33
C ARG A 279 5.61 3.27 33.47
N GLU A 280 5.24 1.99 33.40
CA GLU A 280 6.18 0.88 33.54
C GLU A 280 7.22 0.89 32.41
N ALA A 281 6.77 1.14 31.18
CA ALA A 281 7.61 1.22 30.00
C ALA A 281 8.46 2.51 29.92
N GLY A 282 8.22 3.50 30.78
CA GLY A 282 8.86 4.81 30.67
C GLY A 282 8.53 5.54 29.37
N ALA A 283 7.30 5.37 28.84
CA ALA A 283 6.88 6.00 27.59
C ALA A 283 6.81 7.52 27.73
N GLY A 284 7.18 8.26 26.68
CA GLY A 284 7.16 9.72 26.67
C GLY A 284 5.74 10.29 26.72
N LYS A 285 4.86 9.82 25.84
CA LYS A 285 3.45 10.25 25.71
C LYS A 285 2.54 9.07 25.46
N LEU A 286 1.39 9.03 26.14
CA LEU A 286 0.31 8.08 25.87
C LEU A 286 -0.73 8.70 24.94
N VAL A 287 -1.09 7.99 23.88
CA VAL A 287 -2.18 8.33 22.96
C VAL A 287 -3.29 7.30 23.13
N LEU A 288 -4.42 7.74 23.68
CA LEU A 288 -5.64 6.92 23.81
C LEU A 288 -6.18 6.63 22.41
N TRP A 289 -6.35 5.35 22.09
CA TRP A 289 -6.65 4.86 20.75
C TRP A 289 -7.85 3.90 20.76
N HIS A 290 -8.40 3.65 19.57
CA HIS A 290 -9.46 2.69 19.29
C HIS A 290 -10.79 3.01 20.01
N HIS A 291 -11.29 4.23 19.84
CA HIS A 291 -12.44 4.71 20.61
C HIS A 291 -13.71 3.92 20.29
N ASP A 292 -14.46 3.55 21.33
CA ASP A 292 -15.70 2.79 21.17
C ASP A 292 -16.72 3.56 20.31
N PRO A 293 -17.49 2.86 19.45
CA PRO A 293 -18.54 3.48 18.64
C PRO A 293 -19.57 4.31 19.42
N GLU A 294 -19.87 3.93 20.67
CA GLU A 294 -20.88 4.60 21.50
C GLU A 294 -20.30 5.76 22.32
N HIS A 295 -18.98 5.97 22.32
CA HIS A 295 -18.33 7.07 23.03
C HIS A 295 -18.34 8.36 22.20
N ASP A 296 -19.22 9.28 22.60
CA ASP A 296 -19.30 10.61 22.01
C ASP A 296 -18.15 11.55 22.42
N ASP A 297 -18.10 12.74 21.82
CA ASP A 297 -17.03 13.70 22.05
C ASP A 297 -16.91 14.11 23.52
N LYS A 298 -18.04 14.23 24.24
CA LYS A 298 -18.01 14.59 25.66
C LYS A 298 -17.46 13.43 26.50
N PHE A 299 -17.86 12.21 26.17
CA PHE A 299 -17.33 11.02 26.83
C PHE A 299 -15.80 10.94 26.66
N MET A 300 -15.32 11.14 25.43
CA MET A 300 -13.89 11.09 25.13
C MET A 300 -13.09 12.21 25.81
N GLU A 301 -13.65 13.42 25.93
CA GLU A 301 -13.05 14.49 26.73
C GLU A 301 -12.93 14.12 28.22
N ASP A 302 -13.95 13.47 28.77
CA ASP A 302 -13.95 12.99 30.14
C ASP A 302 -12.95 11.85 30.35
N LEU A 303 -12.85 10.93 29.39
CA LEU A 303 -11.89 9.82 29.39
C LEU A 303 -10.45 10.36 29.35
N GLU A 304 -10.16 11.29 28.44
CA GLU A 304 -8.85 11.91 28.29
C GLU A 304 -8.43 12.65 29.56
N ARG A 305 -9.37 13.39 30.20
CA ARG A 305 -9.10 14.06 31.47
C ARG A 305 -8.73 13.07 32.57
N LYS A 306 -9.51 11.99 32.74
CA LYS A 306 -9.22 10.94 33.73
C LYS A 306 -7.85 10.30 33.49
N ALA A 307 -7.51 10.03 32.23
CA ALA A 307 -6.21 9.46 31.89
C ALA A 307 -5.07 10.46 32.17
N ARG A 308 -5.25 11.75 31.88
CA ARG A 308 -4.29 12.83 32.20
C ARG A 308 -4.07 13.02 33.70
N ASP A 309 -5.09 12.84 34.52
CA ASP A 309 -4.96 12.89 35.99
C ASP A 309 -4.01 11.79 36.51
N LEU A 310 -3.92 10.66 35.80
CA LEU A 310 -3.00 9.57 36.13
C LEU A 310 -1.66 9.71 35.38
N PHE A 311 -1.64 10.02 34.10
CA PHE A 311 -0.43 10.21 33.30
C PHE A 311 -0.50 11.56 32.56
N PRO A 312 0.11 12.64 33.09
CA PRO A 312 -0.09 14.00 32.57
C PRO A 312 0.17 14.18 31.08
N ASN A 313 1.13 13.45 30.51
CA ASN A 313 1.43 13.47 29.08
C ASN A 313 0.56 12.48 28.29
N THR A 314 -0.76 12.61 28.43
CA THR A 314 -1.76 11.81 27.70
C THR A 314 -2.60 12.69 26.79
N MET A 315 -2.99 12.16 25.63
CA MET A 315 -4.03 12.74 24.78
C MET A 315 -4.89 11.65 24.15
N ALA A 316 -6.15 11.95 23.82
CA ALA A 316 -6.95 11.06 22.98
C ALA A 316 -6.72 11.37 21.50
N ALA A 317 -6.52 10.33 20.69
CA ALA A 317 -6.37 10.49 19.25
C ALA A 317 -7.63 11.10 18.64
N TYR A 318 -7.48 11.98 17.66
CA TYR A 318 -8.61 12.48 16.87
C TYR A 318 -8.24 12.56 15.39
N GLU A 319 -9.23 12.49 14.51
CA GLU A 319 -8.99 12.64 13.07
C GLU A 319 -8.33 13.98 12.71
N GLY A 320 -7.20 13.91 12.01
CA GLY A 320 -6.37 15.06 11.66
C GLY A 320 -5.41 15.50 12.78
N LEU A 321 -5.33 14.76 13.89
CA LEU A 321 -4.24 14.93 14.85
C LEU A 321 -2.91 14.67 14.14
N VAL A 322 -1.99 15.63 14.25
CA VAL A 322 -0.63 15.52 13.72
C VAL A 322 0.34 15.66 14.89
N ILE A 323 1.22 14.67 15.07
CA ILE A 323 2.31 14.70 16.04
C ILE A 323 3.62 14.88 15.27
N THR A 324 4.27 16.01 15.53
CA THR A 324 5.60 16.38 14.99
C THR A 324 6.54 16.87 16.08
N ASP A 325 5.99 17.36 17.19
CA ASP A 325 6.74 17.75 18.38
C ASP A 325 7.02 16.52 19.25
N PHE A 326 8.23 16.01 19.13
CA PHE A 326 8.71 14.93 19.98
C PHE A 326 9.61 15.50 21.08
N PRO A 327 9.59 14.92 22.30
CA PRO A 327 10.48 15.33 23.37
C PRO A 327 11.93 15.00 22.97
N CYS A 328 12.60 15.94 22.31
CA CYS A 328 14.05 15.89 22.16
C CYS A 328 14.63 16.26 23.52
N GLU A 329 15.32 15.35 24.20
CA GLU A 329 16.23 15.79 25.25
C GLU A 329 17.25 16.75 24.60
N PRO A 330 17.52 17.92 25.19
CA PRO A 330 18.52 18.81 24.66
C PRO A 330 19.87 18.12 24.73
N THR A 331 20.37 17.64 23.59
CA THR A 331 21.78 17.29 23.46
C THR A 331 22.56 18.59 23.57
N GLU A 332 23.19 18.80 24.73
CA GLU A 332 24.21 19.84 24.86
C GLU A 332 25.32 19.55 23.83
N SER A 333 25.28 20.25 22.71
CA SER A 333 26.41 20.29 21.78
C SER A 333 27.46 21.26 22.35
N PRO A 334 28.75 20.88 22.36
CA PRO A 334 29.82 21.78 22.80
C PRO A 334 29.89 22.99 21.86
N ALA A 335 30.09 24.16 22.45
CA ALA A 335 30.28 25.42 21.75
C ALA A 335 31.53 25.42 20.84
N GLY A 336 31.43 26.16 19.73
CA GLY A 336 32.54 26.59 18.87
C GLY A 336 32.46 25.99 17.46
N ASP A 337 32.57 26.71 16.34
CA ASP A 337 32.94 28.09 16.08
C ASP A 337 32.22 28.54 14.80
N GLU A 338 31.66 29.75 14.81
CA GLU A 338 31.23 30.44 13.60
C GLU A 338 32.48 30.93 12.83
N ALA A 339 32.61 30.54 11.58
CA ALA A 339 33.47 31.20 10.62
C ALA A 339 32.68 31.48 9.33
N GLU A 340 32.36 32.75 9.12
CA GLU A 340 31.90 33.32 7.86
C GLU A 340 32.83 32.94 6.71
N ALA A 341 32.24 32.51 5.59
CA ALA A 341 32.88 32.57 4.29
C ALA A 341 31.86 32.95 3.22
N THR A 342 31.77 34.25 2.98
CA THR A 342 31.26 34.85 1.74
C THR A 342 32.07 34.40 0.53
N ALA A 343 31.41 33.90 -0.52
CA ALA A 343 31.87 34.04 -1.90
C ALA A 343 30.73 33.73 -2.89
N ALA A 344 30.30 34.76 -3.62
CA ALA A 344 29.56 34.61 -4.85
C ALA A 344 30.50 34.05 -5.93
N ALA A 345 30.08 32.99 -6.63
CA ALA A 345 30.71 32.53 -7.86
C ALA A 345 29.63 32.05 -8.83
N GLN A 346 29.67 32.63 -10.03
CA GLN A 346 28.78 32.37 -11.16
C GLN A 346 28.87 30.91 -11.63
N ALA A 347 27.72 30.34 -12.01
CA ALA A 347 27.63 29.02 -12.62
C ALA A 347 28.19 29.05 -14.06
N PRO A 348 29.01 28.07 -14.48
CA PRO A 348 29.34 27.87 -15.87
C PRO A 348 28.26 27.06 -16.58
N ASP A 349 27.93 27.48 -17.81
CA ASP A 349 27.09 26.75 -18.75
C ASP A 349 27.63 25.33 -18.99
N MET A 350 26.75 24.32 -18.89
CA MET A 350 27.07 22.93 -19.18
C MET A 350 26.24 22.44 -20.37
N HIS A 351 26.88 22.39 -21.54
CA HIS A 351 26.39 21.67 -22.71
C HIS A 351 26.44 20.16 -22.44
N ILE A 352 25.32 19.46 -22.69
CA ILE A 352 25.25 18.00 -22.68
C ILE A 352 25.06 17.50 -24.12
N THR A 353 26.04 16.75 -24.62
CA THR A 353 25.95 15.91 -25.83
C THR A 353 25.27 14.58 -25.51
N PRO A 354 24.40 14.05 -26.39
CA PRO A 354 23.72 12.78 -26.15
C PRO A 354 24.64 11.58 -26.45
N ALA A 355 24.74 10.64 -25.52
CA ALA A 355 25.34 9.33 -25.74
C ALA A 355 24.24 8.32 -26.11
N ALA A 356 24.39 7.68 -27.27
CA ALA A 356 23.48 6.70 -27.85
C ALA A 356 23.48 5.38 -27.07
N ALA A 357 22.30 4.78 -26.94
CA ALA A 357 22.13 3.39 -26.54
C ALA A 357 22.41 2.46 -27.73
N VAL A 358 23.25 1.44 -27.53
CA VAL A 358 23.40 0.32 -28.47
C VAL A 358 22.48 -0.80 -28.00
N ILE A 359 21.44 -1.12 -28.78
CA ILE A 359 20.56 -2.27 -28.61
C ILE A 359 21.00 -3.35 -29.60
N ASN A 360 21.10 -4.59 -29.13
CA ASN A 360 21.39 -5.78 -29.95
C ASN A 360 20.26 -5.99 -30.98
N PRO A 361 20.56 -6.31 -32.25
CA PRO A 361 19.56 -6.43 -33.30
C PRO A 361 18.97 -7.86 -33.31
N GLY A 362 17.65 -7.99 -33.22
CA GLY A 362 16.99 -9.21 -33.74
C GLY A 362 15.76 -9.75 -33.03
N ALA A 363 15.26 -9.20 -31.91
CA ALA A 363 14.02 -9.71 -31.31
C ALA A 363 13.10 -8.58 -30.84
N THR A 364 11.92 -8.49 -31.47
CA THR A 364 10.82 -7.62 -31.03
C THR A 364 9.70 -8.50 -30.50
N PHE A 365 9.41 -8.43 -29.20
CA PHE A 365 8.23 -9.06 -28.61
C PHE A 365 7.03 -8.13 -28.76
N LEU A 366 5.97 -8.61 -29.39
CA LEU A 366 4.73 -7.87 -29.61
C LEU A 366 3.56 -8.66 -29.01
N SER A 367 3.05 -8.23 -27.85
CA SER A 367 1.83 -8.78 -27.26
C SER A 367 0.64 -7.98 -27.80
N LEU A 368 -0.22 -8.63 -28.59
CA LEU A 368 -1.35 -7.98 -29.25
C LEU A 368 -2.67 -8.55 -28.72
N ALA A 369 -3.36 -7.79 -27.87
CA ALA A 369 -4.70 -8.12 -27.37
C ALA A 369 -5.81 -7.20 -27.94
N ASP A 370 -5.49 -6.32 -28.91
CA ASP A 370 -6.46 -5.44 -29.59
C ASP A 370 -6.81 -5.99 -31.00
N PRO A 371 -8.05 -6.47 -31.23
CA PRO A 371 -8.53 -6.91 -32.55
C PRO A 371 -8.46 -5.82 -33.64
N GLY A 372 -8.62 -4.55 -33.26
CA GLY A 372 -8.54 -3.42 -34.18
C GLY A 372 -7.11 -3.06 -34.57
N PHE A 373 -6.15 -3.28 -33.67
CA PHE A 373 -4.73 -3.19 -33.99
C PHE A 373 -4.32 -4.34 -34.91
N LEU A 374 -4.74 -5.58 -34.63
CA LEU A 374 -4.44 -6.74 -35.48
C LEU A 374 -4.90 -6.52 -36.93
N ALA A 375 -6.11 -5.99 -37.13
CA ALA A 375 -6.63 -5.67 -38.46
C ALA A 375 -5.86 -4.53 -39.15
N ARG A 376 -5.52 -3.47 -38.41
CA ARG A 376 -4.72 -2.34 -38.94
C ARG A 376 -3.29 -2.75 -39.25
N PHE A 377 -2.70 -3.60 -38.42
CA PHE A 377 -1.36 -4.13 -38.58
C PHE A 377 -1.28 -5.10 -39.78
N GLY A 378 -2.25 -6.00 -39.93
CA GLY A 378 -2.38 -6.83 -41.15
C GLY A 378 -2.48 -5.99 -42.43
N LYS A 379 -3.28 -4.91 -42.39
CA LYS A 379 -3.42 -3.98 -43.51
C LYS A 379 -2.14 -3.17 -43.78
N ALA A 380 -1.40 -2.79 -42.74
CA ALA A 380 -0.12 -2.08 -42.85
C ALA A 380 1.00 -2.99 -43.39
N LEU A 381 0.95 -4.30 -43.07
CA LEU A 381 1.81 -5.31 -43.69
C LEU A 381 1.49 -5.44 -45.18
N ASP A 382 0.22 -5.49 -45.60
CA ASP A 382 -0.10 -5.51 -47.04
C ASP A 382 0.35 -4.22 -47.77
N GLN A 383 0.51 -3.10 -47.06
CA GLN A 383 0.89 -1.80 -47.62
C GLN A 383 2.40 -1.50 -47.66
N GLY A 384 3.25 -2.48 -47.35
CA GLY A 384 4.68 -2.39 -47.69
C GLY A 384 5.65 -2.01 -46.55
N LEU A 385 5.29 -2.25 -45.28
CA LEU A 385 6.27 -2.15 -44.18
C LEU A 385 7.52 -3.03 -44.45
N PRO A 386 8.75 -2.58 -44.16
CA PRO A 386 9.97 -3.35 -44.37
C PRO A 386 9.99 -4.63 -43.51
N PRO A 387 10.74 -5.67 -43.92
CA PRO A 387 10.75 -6.96 -43.22
C PRO A 387 11.34 -6.78 -41.82
N VAL A 388 10.51 -6.99 -40.81
CA VAL A 388 10.95 -7.19 -39.42
C VAL A 388 10.84 -8.69 -39.19
N ASP A 389 11.95 -9.34 -38.85
CA ASP A 389 11.93 -10.76 -38.46
C ASP A 389 11.09 -10.92 -37.19
N PHE A 390 10.01 -11.68 -37.30
CA PHE A 390 9.16 -12.06 -36.17
C PHE A 390 9.36 -13.55 -35.91
N ASP A 391 9.97 -13.90 -34.78
CA ASP A 391 10.28 -15.29 -34.45
C ASP A 391 9.19 -15.99 -33.62
N CYS A 392 8.24 -15.27 -33.02
CA CYS A 392 7.07 -15.89 -32.41
C CYS A 392 5.98 -14.85 -32.09
N ALA A 393 4.73 -15.14 -32.43
CA ALA A 393 3.57 -14.36 -32.00
C ALA A 393 2.70 -15.23 -31.10
N ALA A 394 2.61 -14.88 -29.81
CA ALA A 394 1.63 -15.46 -28.90
C ALA A 394 0.41 -14.52 -28.83
N VAL A 395 -0.77 -15.06 -29.11
CA VAL A 395 -2.03 -14.31 -29.10
C VAL A 395 -2.99 -15.06 -28.17
N ASP A 396 -3.57 -14.35 -27.19
CA ASP A 396 -4.55 -14.89 -26.25
C ASP A 396 -5.98 -14.59 -26.76
N PHE A 397 -6.88 -15.56 -26.67
CA PHE A 397 -8.18 -15.53 -27.37
C PHE A 397 -9.36 -15.76 -26.42
N THR A 398 -10.24 -14.76 -26.29
CA THR A 398 -11.55 -14.92 -25.59
C THR A 398 -12.75 -14.31 -26.34
N SER A 399 -12.60 -13.73 -27.55
CA SER A 399 -13.72 -13.09 -28.28
C SER A 399 -13.85 -13.50 -29.76
N ARG A 400 -15.09 -13.50 -30.30
CA ARG A 400 -15.39 -13.81 -31.72
C ARG A 400 -14.75 -12.83 -32.72
N HIS A 401 -14.49 -11.58 -32.31
CA HIS A 401 -13.83 -10.59 -33.17
C HIS A 401 -12.31 -10.84 -33.31
N GLY A 402 -11.67 -11.47 -32.32
CA GLY A 402 -10.26 -11.87 -32.41
C GLY A 402 -9.98 -12.93 -33.48
N LEU A 403 -10.96 -13.78 -33.80
CA LEU A 403 -10.81 -14.85 -34.81
C LEU A 403 -10.74 -14.31 -36.25
N SER A 404 -11.50 -13.25 -36.57
CA SER A 404 -11.44 -12.62 -37.90
C SER A 404 -10.13 -11.87 -38.10
N ALA A 405 -9.68 -11.14 -37.07
CA ALA A 405 -8.42 -10.41 -37.12
C ALA A 405 -7.20 -11.34 -37.19
N LEU A 406 -7.29 -12.54 -36.58
CA LEU A 406 -6.26 -13.57 -36.71
C LEU A 406 -6.15 -14.09 -38.15
N ALA A 407 -7.27 -14.31 -38.84
CA ALA A 407 -7.28 -14.79 -40.22
C ALA A 407 -6.66 -13.76 -41.18
N ASP A 408 -6.94 -12.47 -40.96
CA ASP A 408 -6.36 -11.39 -41.77
C ASP A 408 -4.85 -11.28 -41.55
N LEU A 409 -4.39 -11.36 -40.30
CA LEU A 409 -2.97 -11.29 -39.96
C LEU A 409 -2.18 -12.52 -40.46
N THR A 410 -2.69 -13.73 -40.25
CA THR A 410 -2.04 -14.97 -40.74
C THR A 410 -1.96 -14.97 -42.27
N GLY A 411 -3.00 -14.49 -42.96
CA GLY A 411 -3.00 -14.32 -44.42
C GLY A 411 -1.94 -13.32 -44.92
N ALA A 412 -1.78 -12.18 -44.24
CA ALA A 412 -0.78 -11.17 -44.59
C ALA A 412 0.66 -11.65 -44.36
N LEU A 413 0.91 -12.37 -43.26
CA LEU A 413 2.22 -12.93 -42.92
C LEU A 413 2.64 -14.04 -43.89
N GLN A 414 1.69 -14.91 -44.30
CA GLN A 414 1.96 -15.98 -45.26
C GLN A 414 2.27 -15.45 -46.67
N ARG A 415 1.57 -14.40 -47.13
CA ARG A 415 1.88 -13.72 -48.41
C ARG A 415 3.29 -13.16 -48.46
N ARG A 416 3.88 -12.88 -47.28
CA ARG A 416 5.24 -12.35 -47.12
C ARG A 416 6.28 -13.43 -46.78
N GLY A 417 5.89 -14.71 -46.74
CA GLY A 417 6.79 -15.83 -46.49
C GLY A 417 7.31 -15.94 -45.05
N VAL A 418 6.64 -15.28 -44.10
CA VAL A 418 7.03 -15.32 -42.67
C VAL A 418 6.53 -16.63 -42.05
N PRO A 419 7.39 -17.48 -41.46
CA PRO A 419 6.99 -18.71 -40.79
C PRO A 419 6.16 -18.41 -39.53
N ILE A 420 5.08 -19.16 -39.31
CA ILE A 420 4.18 -18.99 -38.16
C ILE A 420 4.17 -20.30 -37.37
N SER A 421 4.48 -20.22 -36.08
CA SER A 421 4.39 -21.34 -35.13
C SER A 421 3.29 -21.07 -34.11
N PHE A 422 2.47 -22.06 -33.80
CA PHE A 422 1.42 -21.97 -32.78
C PHE A 422 1.78 -22.89 -31.61
N SER A 423 2.14 -22.33 -30.47
CA SER A 423 2.27 -23.09 -29.22
C SER A 423 0.94 -23.07 -28.47
N SER A 424 0.39 -24.26 -28.20
CA SER A 424 -0.81 -24.52 -27.37
C SER A 424 -2.08 -23.76 -27.77
N MET A 425 -2.81 -24.28 -28.76
CA MET A 425 -4.19 -23.89 -29.04
C MET A 425 -5.21 -24.83 -28.36
N PRO A 426 -6.34 -24.31 -27.85
CA PRO A 426 -7.48 -25.14 -27.45
C PRO A 426 -8.04 -25.95 -28.63
N ASP A 427 -8.36 -27.24 -28.40
CA ASP A 427 -8.86 -28.21 -29.39
C ASP A 427 -9.99 -27.72 -30.34
N PRO A 428 -10.97 -26.89 -29.90
CA PRO A 428 -12.00 -26.37 -30.80
C PRO A 428 -11.47 -25.46 -31.91
N VAL A 429 -10.40 -24.69 -31.63
CA VAL A 429 -9.80 -23.74 -32.57
C VAL A 429 -8.95 -24.48 -33.62
N ALA A 430 -8.23 -25.53 -33.19
CA ALA A 430 -7.47 -26.39 -34.08
C ALA A 430 -8.36 -27.10 -35.13
N ARG A 431 -9.56 -27.55 -34.72
CA ARG A 431 -10.54 -28.18 -35.64
C ARG A 431 -11.14 -27.20 -36.65
N MET A 432 -11.36 -25.95 -36.26
CA MET A 432 -11.91 -24.92 -37.16
C MET A 432 -10.91 -24.54 -38.26
N LEU A 433 -9.61 -24.48 -37.93
CA LEU A 433 -8.54 -24.18 -38.87
C LEU A 433 -8.23 -25.35 -39.82
N HIS A 434 -8.51 -26.60 -39.43
CA HIS A 434 -8.29 -27.78 -40.27
C HIS A 434 -9.20 -27.85 -41.52
N HIS A 435 -10.32 -27.11 -41.54
CA HIS A 435 -11.24 -27.02 -42.68
C HIS A 435 -10.83 -25.96 -43.72
N THR A 436 -9.90 -25.08 -43.38
CA THR A 436 -9.23 -24.20 -44.32
C THR A 436 -7.86 -24.83 -44.61
N ARG A 437 -7.45 -24.93 -45.89
CA ARG A 437 -6.27 -25.72 -46.29
C ARG A 437 -4.96 -25.13 -45.72
N PHE A 438 -4.63 -25.46 -44.47
CA PHE A 438 -3.40 -25.05 -43.80
C PHE A 438 -2.63 -26.30 -43.34
N ASN A 439 -1.37 -26.44 -43.77
CA ASN A 439 -0.48 -27.51 -43.31
C ASN A 439 0.02 -27.15 -41.90
N LEU A 440 -0.45 -27.90 -40.90
CA LEU A 440 0.01 -27.78 -39.51
C LEU A 440 1.16 -28.78 -39.27
N ILE A 441 2.32 -28.30 -38.82
CA ILE A 441 3.36 -29.18 -38.25
C ILE A 441 3.07 -29.27 -36.75
N ALA A 442 2.54 -30.41 -36.31
CA ALA A 442 2.25 -30.68 -34.91
C ALA A 442 3.40 -31.46 -34.25
N SER A 443 3.77 -31.09 -33.02
CA SER A 443 4.38 -32.02 -32.07
C SER A 443 3.69 -31.89 -30.70
N MET A 444 2.83 -32.85 -30.39
CA MET A 444 2.30 -33.07 -29.04
C MET A 444 3.24 -34.00 -28.28
N GLN A 445 3.48 -33.73 -26.99
CA GLN A 445 3.60 -34.79 -25.98
C GLN A 445 3.08 -34.28 -24.62
N TYR A 446 1.95 -34.85 -24.22
CA TYR A 446 1.28 -34.67 -22.93
C TYR A 446 1.36 -36.00 -22.17
N THR A 447 1.73 -35.97 -20.89
CA THR A 447 1.49 -37.10 -19.97
C THR A 447 1.30 -36.60 -18.53
N PRO A 448 0.14 -36.84 -17.89
CA PRO A 448 -0.11 -36.49 -16.49
C PRO A 448 0.00 -37.73 -15.56
N PRO A 449 0.21 -37.55 -14.25
CA PRO A 449 -0.35 -38.42 -13.22
C PRO A 449 -1.39 -37.64 -12.39
N LYS A 450 -2.69 -38.01 -12.37
CA LYS A 450 -3.34 -39.02 -11.49
C LYS A 450 -2.87 -38.89 -10.03
N TYR A 451 -3.63 -38.42 -9.05
CA TYR A 451 -5.08 -38.29 -8.83
C TYR A 451 -5.43 -36.93 -8.23
#